data_AF-A0A7Y4QER8-F1
#
_entry.id   AF-A0A7Y4QER8-F1
#
_cell.length_a   1.000
_cell.length_b   1.000
_cell.length_c   1.000
_cell.angle_alpha   90.00
_cell.angle_beta   90.00
_cell.angle_gamma   90.00
#
_symmetry.space_group_name_H-M   'P 1'
#
loop_
_entity.id
_entity.type
_entity.pdbx_description
1 polymer ?
#
loop_
_entity_poly.entity_id
_entity_poly.type
_entity_poly.pdbx_seq_one_letter_code
_entity_poly.pdbx_strand_id
1 'polypeptide(L)'
;MGYYLMIAAGLIGPFFLVKYRESIGDMMGEADWMKKVGGVYNVVFIVAVIIFFWTIAEMTGTTSILFAPLRKLSPGFQPEAAAPTV
;
A
#
# COMPACT_ATOMS: atom_id res chain seq x y z
N MET A 1 16.55 14.72 2.22
CA MET A 1 15.31 15.51 2.36
C MET A 1 14.07 14.77 1.84
N GLY A 2 14.07 14.27 0.60
CA GLY A 2 12.88 13.63 -0.01
C GLY A 2 12.36 12.36 0.70
N TYR A 3 13.26 11.49 1.19
CA TYR A 3 12.88 10.25 1.88
C TYR A 3 11.98 10.48 3.10
N TYR A 4 12.32 11.46 3.95
CA TYR A 4 11.53 11.80 5.14
C TYR A 4 10.15 12.37 4.78
N LEU A 5 10.04 13.11 3.67
CA LEU A 5 8.76 13.62 3.18
C LEU A 5 7.85 12.48 2.70
N MET A 6 8.42 11.47 2.03
CA MET A 6 7.66 10.29 1.60
C MET A 6 7.16 9.47 2.79
N ILE A 7 7.97 9.30 3.83
CA ILE A 7 7.54 8.65 5.09
C ILE A 7 6.42 9.43 5.76
N ALA A 8 6.58 10.75 5.91
CA ALA A 8 5.56 11.59 6.53
C ALA A 8 4.24 11.52 5.75
N ALA A 9 4.29 11.57 4.43
CA ALA A 9 3.12 11.39 3.56
C ALA A 9 2.52 9.97 3.69
N GLY A 10 3.33 8.92 3.80
CA GLY A 10 2.87 7.54 3.95
C GLY A 10 2.25 7.22 5.32
N LEU A 11 2.62 7.95 6.38
CA LEU A 11 2.01 7.81 7.71
C LEU A 11 0.77 8.70 7.89
N ILE A 12 0.82 9.93 7.37
CA ILE A 12 -0.26 10.93 7.55
C ILE A 12 -1.32 10.81 6.46
N GLY A 13 -0.92 10.49 5.22
CA GLY A 13 -1.81 10.35 4.06
C GLY A 13 -2.94 9.34 4.27
N PRO A 14 -2.70 8.14 4.83
CA PRO A 14 -3.77 7.20 5.20
C PRO A 14 -4.83 7.77 6.12
N PHE A 15 -4.45 8.60 7.09
CA PHE A 15 -5.41 9.26 7.96
C PHE A 15 -6.34 10.19 7.17
N PHE A 16 -5.79 10.96 6.24
CA PHE A 16 -6.58 11.81 5.35
C PHE A 16 -7.46 11.02 4.39
N LEU A 17 -6.98 9.88 3.86
CA LEU A 17 -7.76 8.96 3.04
C LEU A 17 -8.99 8.44 3.81
N VAL A 18 -8.81 8.04 5.08
CA VAL A 18 -9.93 7.56 5.91
C VAL A 18 -10.85 8.70 6.33
N LYS A 19 -10.32 9.90 6.59
CA LYS A 19 -11.11 11.08 6.98
C LYS A 19 -11.98 11.58 5.83
N TYR A 20 -11.45 11.63 4.61
CA TYR A 20 -12.15 12.15 3.42
C TYR A 20 -12.71 11.03 2.52
N ARG A 21 -12.81 9.80 3.02
CA ARG A 21 -13.25 8.62 2.26
C ARG A 21 -14.60 8.77 1.55
N GLU A 22 -15.52 9.54 2.13
CA GLU A 22 -16.85 9.78 1.54
C GLU A 22 -16.73 10.67 0.31
N SER A 23 -16.05 11.82 0.45
CA SER A 23 -15.77 12.71 -0.68
C SER A 23 -14.95 12.02 -1.77
N ILE A 24 -13.98 11.18 -1.42
CA ILE A 24 -13.19 10.40 -2.39
C ILE A 24 -14.09 9.37 -3.09
N GLY A 25 -14.99 8.73 -2.34
CA GLY A 25 -15.93 7.77 -2.91
C GLY A 25 -16.93 8.41 -3.87
N ASP A 26 -17.44 9.59 -3.52
CA ASP A 26 -18.34 10.37 -4.37
C ASP A 26 -17.64 10.85 -5.65
N MET A 27 -16.34 11.17 -5.58
CA MET A 27 -15.54 11.59 -6.73
C MET A 27 -15.14 10.43 -7.64
N MET A 28 -14.80 9.27 -7.09
CA MET A 28 -14.39 8.10 -7.87
C MET A 28 -15.58 7.32 -8.46
N GLY A 29 -16.76 7.46 -7.86
CA GLY A 29 -17.92 6.66 -8.19
C GLY A 29 -17.77 5.19 -7.75
N GLU A 30 -18.85 4.43 -7.87
CA GLU A 30 -18.89 3.04 -7.42
C GLU A 30 -18.87 2.06 -8.60
N ALA A 31 -17.75 1.34 -8.76
CA ALA A 31 -17.65 0.26 -9.73
C ALA A 31 -18.28 -1.05 -9.18
N ASP A 32 -18.82 -1.89 -10.06
CA ASP A 32 -19.57 -3.09 -9.65
C ASP A 32 -18.75 -4.10 -8.85
N TRP A 33 -17.43 -4.17 -9.05
CA TRP A 33 -16.56 -5.01 -8.24
C TRP A 33 -16.38 -4.48 -6.81
N MET A 34 -16.46 -3.16 -6.61
CA MET A 34 -16.29 -2.54 -5.29
C MET A 34 -17.43 -2.95 -4.37
N LYS A 35 -18.65 -3.09 -4.90
CA LYS A 35 -19.82 -3.60 -4.16
C LYS A 35 -19.56 -4.99 -3.55
N LYS A 36 -18.78 -5.85 -4.22
CA LYS A 36 -18.42 -7.19 -3.70
C LYS A 36 -17.50 -7.14 -2.48
N VAL A 37 -16.78 -6.04 -2.30
CA VAL A 37 -15.81 -5.82 -1.22
C VAL A 37 -16.39 -4.90 -0.14
N GLY A 38 -17.68 -4.58 -0.18
CA GLY A 38 -18.33 -3.67 0.79
C GLY A 38 -18.42 -2.22 0.33
N GLY A 39 -18.34 -1.97 -0.97
CA GLY A 39 -18.47 -0.65 -1.60
C GLY A 39 -17.17 0.16 -1.61
N VAL A 40 -17.24 1.34 -2.23
CA VAL A 40 -16.07 2.24 -2.39
C VAL A 40 -15.47 2.62 -1.04
N TYR A 41 -16.32 2.82 -0.03
CA TYR A 41 -15.90 3.14 1.33
C TYR A 41 -14.87 2.13 1.87
N ASN A 42 -15.19 0.84 1.76
CA ASN A 42 -14.32 -0.20 2.31
C ASN A 42 -13.05 -0.34 1.47
N VAL A 43 -13.14 -0.11 0.16
CA VAL A 43 -11.98 -0.08 -0.74
C VAL A 43 -11.01 1.04 -0.34
N VAL A 44 -11.50 2.26 -0.12
CA VAL A 44 -10.65 3.40 0.32
C VAL A 44 -10.01 3.10 1.67
N PHE A 45 -10.74 2.48 2.59
CA PHE A 45 -10.20 2.06 3.88
C PHE A 45 -9.09 1.01 3.73
N ILE A 46 -9.31 -0.04 2.94
CA ILE A 46 -8.31 -1.09 2.66
C ILE A 46 -7.05 -0.47 2.04
N VAL A 47 -7.20 0.44 1.08
CA VAL A 47 -6.07 1.14 0.45
C VAL A 47 -5.29 1.96 1.49
N ALA A 48 -5.97 2.71 2.36
CA ALA A 48 -5.31 3.47 3.41
C ALA A 48 -4.51 2.57 4.36
N VAL A 49 -5.08 1.44 4.78
CA VAL A 49 -4.42 0.45 5.64
C VAL A 49 -3.18 -0.14 4.96
N ILE A 50 -3.27 -0.49 3.67
CA ILE A 50 -2.12 -1.01 2.91
C ILE A 50 -1.00 0.01 2.85
N ILE A 51 -1.31 1.28 2.53
CA ILE A 51 -0.30 2.36 2.46
C ILE A 51 0.37 2.56 3.81
N PHE A 52 -0.40 2.53 4.90
CA PHE A 52 0.12 2.69 6.25
C PHE A 52 1.11 1.56 6.61
N PHE A 53 0.71 0.31 6.44
CA PHE A 53 1.58 -0.83 6.73
C PHE A 53 2.78 -0.93 5.78
N TRP A 54 2.61 -0.55 4.51
CA TRP A 54 3.74 -0.43 3.58
C TRP A 54 4.76 0.58 4.11
N THR A 55 4.31 1.76 4.52
CA THR A 55 5.22 2.81 5.01
C THR A 55 6.00 2.33 6.23
N ILE A 56 5.35 1.63 7.16
CA ILE A 56 6.02 1.01 8.31
C ILE A 56 7.01 -0.08 7.86
N ALA A 57 6.61 -0.94 6.93
CA ALA A 57 7.48 -1.99 6.42
C ALA A 57 8.72 -1.41 5.74
N GLU A 58 8.58 -0.27 5.05
CA GLU A 58 9.71 0.39 4.40
C GLU A 58 10.64 1.10 5.39
N MET A 59 10.09 1.70 6.44
CA MET A 59 10.91 2.26 7.53
C MET A 59 11.71 1.19 8.27
N THR A 60 11.18 -0.04 8.36
CA THR A 60 11.79 -1.15 9.10
C THR A 60 12.60 -2.09 8.20
N GLY A 61 12.65 -1.85 6.89
CA GLY A 61 13.30 -2.74 5.92
C GLY A 61 12.61 -4.11 5.77
N THR A 62 11.36 -4.24 6.21
CA THR A 62 10.58 -5.49 6.19
C THR A 62 9.59 -5.58 5.03
N THR A 63 9.73 -4.71 4.02
CA THR A 63 8.94 -4.76 2.77
C THR A 63 8.98 -6.12 2.10
N SER A 64 10.12 -6.82 2.16
CA SER A 64 10.29 -8.17 1.64
C SER A 64 9.33 -9.19 2.28
N ILE A 65 9.02 -9.04 3.56
CA ILE A 65 8.11 -9.89 4.33
C ILE A 65 6.66 -9.52 3.99
N LEU A 66 6.34 -8.23 3.98
CA LEU A 66 5.00 -7.72 3.66
C LEU A 66 4.53 -8.17 2.27
N PHE A 67 5.44 -8.18 1.29
CA PHE A 67 5.16 -8.61 -0.08
C PHE A 67 5.50 -10.09 -0.37
N ALA A 68 5.93 -10.88 0.62
CA ALA A 68 6.30 -12.28 0.40
C ALA A 68 5.16 -13.13 -0.21
N PRO A 69 3.88 -13.01 0.23
CA PRO A 69 2.77 -13.75 -0.38
C PRO A 69 2.52 -13.33 -1.83
N LEU A 70 2.64 -12.03 -2.11
CA LEU A 70 2.46 -11.46 -3.45
C LEU A 70 3.59 -11.89 -4.40
N ARG A 71 4.83 -11.99 -3.90
CA ARG A 71 5.97 -12.52 -4.67
C ARG A 71 5.80 -14.01 -5.02
N LYS A 72 5.21 -14.80 -4.11
CA LYS A 72 4.94 -16.23 -4.36
C LYS A 72 3.91 -16.45 -5.48
N LEU A 73 3.04 -15.48 -5.72
CA LEU A 73 2.02 -15.52 -6.79
C LEU A 73 2.55 -14.95 -8.13
N SER A 74 3.72 -14.32 -8.15
CA SER A 74 4.31 -13.73 -9.36
C SER A 74 5.45 -14.62 -9.88
N PRO A 75 5.24 -15.37 -11.00
CA PRO A 75 6.29 -16.18 -11.60
C PRO A 75 7.29 -15.25 -12.31
N GLY A 76 8.31 -14.78 -11.59
CA GLY A 76 9.36 -13.95 -12.19
C GLY A 76 10.17 -13.06 -11.25
N PHE A 77 9.84 -12.99 -9.95
CA PHE A 77 10.67 -12.25 -8.99
C PHE A 77 11.92 -13.06 -8.61
N GLN A 78 12.97 -12.99 -9.43
CA GLN A 78 14.31 -13.45 -9.05
C GLN A 78 15.00 -12.31 -8.29
N PRO A 79 15.30 -12.46 -6.98
CA PRO A 79 16.23 -11.54 -6.33
C PRO A 79 17.57 -11.69 -7.06
N GLU A 80 18.10 -10.57 -7.56
CA GLU A 80 19.45 -10.53 -8.13
C GLU A 80 20.41 -11.14 -7.10
N ALA A 81 21.02 -12.25 -7.47
CA ALA A 81 21.93 -12.98 -6.60
C ALA A 81 23.01 -12.00 -6.17
N ALA A 82 23.16 -11.83 -4.84
CA ALA A 82 24.22 -11.02 -4.27
C ALA A 82 25.54 -11.36 -4.98
N ALA A 83 26.13 -10.36 -5.64
CA ALA A 83 27.37 -10.52 -6.37
C ALA A 83 28.42 -11.14 -5.43
N PRO A 84 29.14 -12.20 -5.87
CA PRO A 84 30.21 -12.75 -5.06
C PRO A 84 31.25 -11.66 -4.83
N THR A 85 31.43 -11.27 -3.57
CA THR A 85 32.55 -10.42 -3.15
C THR A 85 33.84 -11.22 -3.37
N VAL A 86 34.62 -10.82 -4.37
CA VAL A 86 36.02 -11.24 -4.54
C VAL A 86 36.90 -10.40 -3.63
#